data_AF-A0A2M7Y1M9-F1
#
_entry.id   AF-A0A2M7Y1M9-F1
#
_cell.length_a   1.000
_cell.length_b   1.000
_cell.length_c   1.000
_cell.angle_alpha   90.00
_cell.angle_beta   90.00
_cell.angle_gamma   90.00
#
_symmetry.space_group_name_H-M   'P 1'
#
loop_
_entity.id
_entity.type
_entity.pdbx_description
1 polymer ?
#
loop_
_entity_poly.entity_id
_entity_poly.type
_entity_poly.pdbx_seq_one_letter_code
_entity_poly.pdbx_strand_id
1 'polypeptide(L)'
;MRGRKDPEALRAVAREMESLFAYEMVKAMRATTGGAASGKGFGGDVYGSMFDMELARVISARGLGLQEILLRGIGRGKPAIAPAPCDARQDRPSDAPANASPLPAVENVQSVSHPPVTG
;
A
#
# COMPACT_ATOMS: atom_id res chain seq x y z
N MET A 1 1.04 -38.82 -10.87
CA MET A 1 0.66 -37.55 -10.21
C MET A 1 1.72 -37.13 -9.19
N ARG A 2 2.74 -36.38 -9.62
CA ARG A 2 3.78 -35.78 -8.76
C ARG A 2 3.72 -34.25 -8.93
N GLY A 3 2.75 -33.61 -8.30
CA GLY A 3 2.58 -32.15 -8.34
C GLY A 3 2.46 -31.50 -6.96
N ARG A 4 2.52 -32.28 -5.88
CA ARG A 4 2.24 -31.79 -4.52
C ARG A 4 3.46 -31.26 -3.75
N LYS A 5 4.69 -31.42 -4.27
CA LYS A 5 5.93 -31.13 -3.51
C LYS A 5 7.13 -30.74 -4.38
N ASP A 6 6.93 -30.13 -5.54
CA ASP A 6 8.05 -29.52 -6.25
C ASP A 6 8.24 -28.08 -5.76
N PRO A 7 9.33 -27.76 -5.04
CA PRO A 7 9.56 -26.41 -4.54
C PRO A 7 9.72 -25.37 -5.66
N GLU A 8 10.24 -25.76 -6.82
CA GLU A 8 10.36 -24.88 -8.00
C GLU A 8 8.97 -24.51 -8.53
N ALA A 9 8.11 -25.50 -8.75
CA ALA A 9 6.73 -25.29 -9.17
C ALA A 9 5.94 -24.41 -8.19
N LEU A 10 6.17 -24.60 -6.88
CA LEU A 10 5.50 -23.81 -5.85
C LEU A 10 5.94 -22.35 -5.85
N ARG A 11 7.23 -22.08 -6.09
CA ARG A 11 7.75 -20.72 -6.29
C ARG A 11 7.17 -20.07 -7.52
N ALA A 12 7.07 -20.80 -8.64
CA ALA A 12 6.49 -20.28 -9.87
C ALA A 12 5.03 -19.85 -9.66
N VAL A 13 4.21 -20.69 -9.03
CA VAL A 13 2.81 -20.36 -8.70
C VAL A 13 2.72 -19.17 -7.74
N ALA A 14 3.58 -19.09 -6.73
CA ALA A 14 3.58 -17.98 -5.79
C ALA A 14 3.97 -16.64 -6.45
N ARG A 15 4.87 -16.65 -7.44
CA ARG A 15 5.21 -15.48 -8.27
C ARG A 15 4.04 -15.05 -9.15
N GLU A 16 3.32 -16.01 -9.75
CA GLU A 16 2.12 -15.75 -10.54
C GLU A 16 1.05 -15.07 -9.68
N MET A 17 0.82 -15.59 -8.47
CA MET A 17 -0.11 -15.02 -7.49
C MET A 17 0.27 -13.60 -7.07
N GLU A 18 1.55 -13.31 -6.86
CA GLU A 18 2.03 -11.97 -6.56
C GLU A 18 1.78 -11.00 -7.73
N SER A 19 1.89 -11.48 -8.97
CA SER A 19 1.58 -10.71 -10.19
C SER A 19 0.10 -10.36 -10.30
N LEU A 20 -0.79 -11.32 -9.99
CA LEU A 20 -2.23 -11.09 -9.93
C LEU A 20 -2.62 -10.12 -8.81
N PHE A 21 -1.98 -10.23 -7.66
CA PHE A 21 -2.22 -9.31 -6.54
C PHE A 21 -1.78 -7.88 -6.87
N ALA A 22 -0.60 -7.72 -7.47
CA ALA A 22 -0.13 -6.42 -7.92
C ALA A 22 -1.09 -5.79 -8.94
N TYR A 23 -1.61 -6.59 -9.87
CA TYR A 23 -2.61 -6.14 -10.84
C TYR A 23 -3.89 -5.63 -10.17
N GLU A 24 -4.48 -6.39 -9.24
CA GLU A 24 -5.70 -5.95 -8.55
C GLU A 24 -5.45 -4.71 -7.67
N MET A 25 -4.26 -4.57 -7.09
CA MET A 25 -3.88 -3.36 -6.35
C MET A 25 -3.83 -2.13 -7.26
N VAL A 26 -3.13 -2.23 -8.39
CA VAL A 26 -3.02 -1.13 -9.37
C VAL A 26 -4.40 -0.75 -9.91
N LYS A 27 -5.22 -1.76 -10.24
CA LYS A 27 -6.60 -1.58 -10.69
C LYS A 27 -7.47 -0.90 -9.64
N ALA A 28 -7.35 -1.27 -8.37
CA ALA A 28 -8.06 -0.62 -7.26
C ALA A 28 -7.60 0.83 -7.04
N MET A 29 -6.30 1.11 -7.17
CA MET A 29 -5.78 2.48 -7.14
C MET A 29 -6.37 3.32 -8.27
N ARG A 30 -6.40 2.79 -9.50
CA ARG A 30 -7.03 3.48 -10.64
C ARG A 30 -8.52 3.74 -10.43
N ALA A 31 -9.24 2.76 -9.87
CA ALA A 31 -10.65 2.93 -9.51
C ALA A 31 -10.83 4.07 -8.49
N THR A 32 -9.88 4.23 -7.55
CA THR A 32 -9.90 5.27 -6.52
C THR A 32 -9.52 6.65 -7.04
N THR A 33 -8.64 6.76 -8.04
CA THR A 33 -8.29 8.03 -8.72
C THR A 33 -9.45 8.59 -9.57
N GLY A 34 -10.63 7.97 -9.50
CA GLY A 34 -11.89 8.55 -9.96
C GLY A 34 -12.19 8.30 -11.43
N GLY A 35 -11.58 7.29 -12.06
CA GLY A 35 -11.87 6.87 -13.44
C GLY A 35 -11.83 7.99 -14.50
N ALA A 36 -11.34 9.18 -14.15
CA ALA A 36 -11.41 10.39 -14.96
C ALA A 36 -10.11 10.61 -15.75
N ALA A 37 -8.99 10.03 -15.28
CA ALA A 37 -7.71 10.05 -15.98
C ALA A 37 -7.63 9.00 -17.12
N SER A 38 -8.35 7.88 -17.00
CA SER A 38 -8.66 7.00 -18.15
C SER A 38 -9.93 7.54 -18.80
N GLY A 39 -9.86 7.97 -20.06
CA GLY A 39 -11.03 8.47 -20.77
C GLY A 39 -12.23 7.54 -20.60
N LYS A 40 -13.38 8.08 -20.19
CA LYS A 40 -14.60 7.29 -19.94
C LYS A 40 -14.97 6.52 -21.21
N GLY A 41 -15.16 5.20 -21.10
CA GLY A 41 -15.63 4.32 -22.17
C GLY A 41 -14.68 3.16 -22.50
N PHE A 42 -15.14 2.26 -23.39
CA PHE A 42 -14.48 0.99 -23.73
C PHE A 42 -12.99 1.14 -24.09
N GLY A 43 -12.62 2.20 -24.81
CA GLY A 43 -11.21 2.44 -25.19
C GLY A 43 -10.29 2.75 -23.99
N GLY A 44 -10.77 3.54 -23.02
CA GLY A 44 -9.99 3.86 -21.83
C GLY A 44 -9.85 2.69 -20.86
N ASP A 45 -10.85 1.82 -20.80
CA ASP A 45 -10.81 0.59 -20.00
C ASP A 45 -9.83 -0.43 -20.58
N VAL A 46 -9.79 -0.58 -21.91
CA VAL A 46 -8.85 -1.47 -22.60
C VAL A 46 -7.41 -0.97 -22.42
N TYR A 47 -7.15 0.31 -22.70
CA TYR A 47 -5.82 0.90 -22.52
C TYR A 47 -5.38 0.84 -21.05
N GLY A 48 -6.28 1.18 -20.12
CA GLY A 48 -6.01 1.10 -18.69
C GLY A 48 -5.64 -0.32 -18.26
N SER A 49 -6.36 -1.34 -18.73
CA SER A 49 -6.07 -2.74 -18.40
C SER A 49 -4.69 -3.17 -18.93
N MET A 50 -4.31 -2.73 -20.13
CA MET A 50 -2.97 -2.98 -20.68
C MET A 50 -1.88 -2.32 -19.86
N PHE A 51 -2.10 -1.08 -19.45
CA PHE A 51 -1.17 -0.34 -18.59
C PHE A 51 -1.01 -1.01 -17.22
N ASP A 52 -2.12 -1.40 -16.58
CA ASP A 52 -2.09 -2.10 -15.30
C ASP A 52 -1.35 -3.43 -15.39
N MET A 53 -1.52 -4.18 -16.49
CA MET A 53 -0.80 -5.44 -16.71
C MET A 53 0.71 -5.23 -16.74
N GLU A 54 1.19 -4.21 -17.46
CA GLU A 54 2.63 -3.93 -17.53
C GLU A 54 3.15 -3.39 -16.20
N LEU A 55 2.40 -2.50 -15.53
CA LEU A 55 2.80 -1.97 -14.24
C LEU A 55 2.85 -3.08 -13.17
N ALA A 56 1.86 -3.97 -13.14
CA ALA A 56 1.85 -5.14 -12.27
C ALA A 56 3.06 -6.04 -12.53
N ARG A 57 3.41 -6.27 -13.79
CA ARG A 57 4.60 -7.05 -14.17
C ARG A 57 5.89 -6.43 -13.63
N VAL A 58 6.05 -5.11 -13.75
CA VAL A 58 7.22 -4.39 -13.24
C VAL A 58 7.28 -4.44 -11.71
N ILE A 59 6.15 -4.21 -11.04
CA ILE A 59 6.04 -4.26 -9.58
C ILE A 59 6.39 -5.66 -9.06
N SER A 60 5.83 -6.71 -9.66
CA SER A 60 6.07 -8.09 -9.25
C SER A 60 7.45 -8.61 -9.65
N ALA A 61 8.07 -8.09 -10.70
CA ALA A 61 9.46 -8.39 -11.03
C ALA A 61 10.43 -7.89 -9.95
N ARG A 62 10.11 -6.76 -9.29
CA ARG A 62 10.88 -6.25 -8.15
C ARG A 62 10.65 -7.07 -6.87
N GLY A 63 9.50 -7.73 -6.78
CA GLY A 63 9.09 -8.54 -5.64
C GLY A 63 8.38 -7.72 -4.56
N LEU A 64 7.16 -8.13 -4.21
CA LEU A 64 6.38 -7.54 -3.11
C LEU A 64 6.56 -8.29 -1.77
N GLY A 65 7.25 -9.43 -1.80
CA GLY A 65 7.46 -10.30 -0.64
C GLY A 65 6.25 -11.19 -0.31
N LEU A 66 5.18 -11.11 -1.09
CA LEU A 66 4.00 -11.97 -0.94
C LEU A 66 4.37 -13.42 -1.29
N GLN A 67 5.24 -13.62 -2.28
CA GLN A 67 5.73 -14.94 -2.68
C GLN A 67 6.30 -15.73 -1.49
N GLU A 68 7.13 -15.10 -0.66
CA GLU A 68 7.76 -15.72 0.51
C GLU A 68 6.76 -16.05 1.62
N ILE A 69 5.77 -15.19 1.81
CA ILE A 69 4.66 -15.41 2.75
C ILE A 69 3.83 -16.62 2.30
N LEU A 70 3.53 -16.71 1.00
CA LEU A 70 2.77 -17.82 0.42
C LEU A 70 3.54 -19.14 0.56
N LEU A 71 4.83 -19.15 0.24
CA LEU A 71 5.70 -20.33 0.39
C LEU A 71 5.79 -20.78 1.85
N ARG A 72 5.92 -19.83 2.78
CA ARG A 72 5.95 -20.12 4.22
C ARG A 72 4.62 -20.70 4.71
N GLY A 73 3.49 -20.18 4.23
CA GLY A 73 2.14 -20.64 4.57
C GLY A 73 1.79 -22.00 3.99
N ILE A 74 2.29 -22.33 2.79
CA ILE A 74 2.11 -23.66 2.19
C ILE A 74 3.06 -24.69 2.82
N GLY A 75 4.29 -24.29 3.12
CA GLY A 75 5.29 -25.16 3.76
C GLY A 75 4.97 -25.52 5.21
N ARG A 76 4.33 -24.60 5.94
CA ARG A 76 3.72 -24.87 7.25
C ARG A 76 2.25 -25.16 7.05
N GLY A 77 1.90 -26.43 6.81
CA GLY A 77 0.50 -26.86 6.69
C GLY A 77 -0.39 -26.16 7.73
N LYS A 78 -1.26 -25.27 7.24
CA LYS A 78 -2.22 -24.45 7.99
C LYS A 78 -1.56 -23.56 9.06
N PRO A 79 -1.35 -22.24 8.81
CA PRO A 79 -1.14 -21.34 9.91
C PRO A 79 -2.46 -21.30 10.69
N ALA A 80 -2.47 -21.85 11.90
CA ALA A 80 -3.45 -21.42 12.87
C ALA A 80 -3.22 -19.91 13.03
N ILE A 81 -4.16 -19.12 12.54
CA ILE A 81 -4.29 -17.72 12.91
C ILE A 81 -4.66 -17.76 14.40
N ALA A 82 -3.65 -17.94 15.25
CA ALA A 82 -3.80 -17.74 16.67
C ALA A 82 -3.96 -16.23 16.84
N PRO A 83 -5.04 -15.75 17.47
CA PRO A 83 -5.15 -14.34 17.81
C PRO A 83 -3.93 -13.99 18.66
N ALA A 84 -3.25 -12.91 18.30
CA ALA A 84 -2.18 -12.37 19.10
C ALA A 84 -2.68 -12.22 20.56
N PRO A 85 -1.90 -12.60 21.58
CA PRO A 85 -2.23 -12.23 22.93
C PRO A 85 -2.20 -10.70 22.98
N CYS A 86 -3.37 -10.08 23.13
CA CYS A 86 -3.43 -8.75 23.70
C CYS A 86 -2.89 -8.87 25.12
N ASP A 87 -1.58 -8.74 25.30
CA ASP A 87 -0.98 -8.51 26.60
C ASP A 87 -1.35 -7.08 27.04
N ALA A 88 -2.57 -6.98 27.56
CA ALA A 88 -2.90 -5.98 28.54
C ALA A 88 -2.20 -6.37 29.84
N ARG A 89 -1.18 -5.56 30.22
CA ARG A 89 -0.60 -5.29 31.57
C ARG A 89 0.88 -4.93 31.36
N GLN A 90 1.46 -3.86 31.91
CA GLN A 90 1.15 -3.11 33.12
C GLN A 90 1.94 -1.78 33.07
N ASP A 91 1.22 -0.67 33.21
CA ASP A 91 1.50 0.43 34.14
C ASP A 91 2.98 0.69 34.56
N ARG A 92 3.52 1.83 34.12
CA ARG A 92 4.52 2.59 34.89
C ARG A 92 4.23 4.08 34.77
N PRO A 93 3.87 4.79 35.86
CA PRO A 93 3.97 6.24 35.88
C PRO A 93 5.45 6.59 35.99
N SER A 94 6.02 7.14 34.92
CA SER A 94 7.33 7.79 34.99
C SER A 94 7.07 9.28 35.18
N ASP A 95 7.05 9.69 36.45
CA ASP A 95 7.08 11.08 36.87
C ASP A 95 8.38 11.78 36.40
N ALA A 96 8.17 13.02 35.93
CA ALA A 96 9.05 14.19 35.97
C ALA A 96 10.18 14.37 34.90
N PRO A 97 10.60 15.63 34.61
CA PRO A 97 9.86 16.91 34.62
C PRO A 97 10.03 17.76 33.34
N ALA A 98 9.30 18.88 33.33
CA ALA A 98 9.26 19.96 32.35
C ALA A 98 10.63 20.52 31.90
N ASN A 99 10.85 20.65 30.58
CA ASN A 99 11.53 21.78 29.92
C ASN A 99 11.44 21.76 28.37
N ALA A 100 10.24 21.82 27.79
CA ALA A 100 10.14 22.26 26.39
C ALA A 100 9.82 23.76 26.38
N SER A 101 10.83 24.58 26.13
CA SER A 101 10.68 26.02 25.89
C SER A 101 9.58 26.28 24.84
N PRO A 102 8.78 27.36 24.97
CA PRO A 102 7.77 27.67 23.96
C PRO A 102 8.46 28.07 22.65
N LEU A 103 7.99 27.48 21.55
CA LEU A 103 8.27 27.95 20.20
C LEU A 103 7.81 29.41 20.08
N PRO A 104 8.58 30.32 19.44
CA PRO A 104 8.10 31.66 19.17
C PRO A 104 6.87 31.58 18.28
N ALA A 105 5.80 32.27 18.69
CA ALA A 105 4.60 32.44 17.91
C ALA A 105 4.97 33.05 16.55
N VAL A 106 4.50 32.42 15.46
CA VAL A 106 4.49 33.05 14.15
C VAL A 106 3.57 34.27 14.24
N GLU A 107 4.18 35.45 14.30
CA GLU A 107 3.49 36.73 14.30
C GLU A 107 2.76 36.88 12.97
N ASN A 108 1.44 36.84 13.06
CA ASN A 108 0.51 37.01 11.95
C ASN A 108 0.66 38.43 11.39
N VAL A 109 1.40 38.58 10.27
CA VAL A 109 1.52 39.86 9.56
C VAL A 109 0.14 40.23 9.02
N GLN A 110 -0.44 41.18 9.72
CA GLN A 110 -1.67 41.89 9.42
C GLN A 110 -1.54 42.64 8.07
N SER A 111 -2.55 42.46 7.23
CA SER A 111 -3.12 43.44 6.29
C SER A 111 -2.16 44.39 5.57
N VAL A 112 -1.76 44.02 4.35
CA VAL A 112 -1.46 45.04 3.32
C VAL A 112 -2.72 45.25 2.49
N SER A 113 -3.37 46.37 2.81
CA SER A 113 -4.46 46.99 2.07
C SER A 113 -4.04 47.26 0.62
N HIS A 114 -4.76 46.72 -0.36
CA HIS A 114 -4.62 47.13 -1.76
C HIS A 114 -5.54 48.34 -2.01
N PRO A 115 -5.03 49.47 -2.55
CA PRO A 115 -5.89 50.57 -2.98
C PRO A 115 -6.64 50.19 -4.28
N PRO A 116 -7.81 50.79 -4.55
CA PRO A 116 -8.59 50.51 -5.74
C PRO A 116 -7.90 51.09 -6.99
N VAL A 117 -7.65 50.25 -8.00
CA VAL A 117 -7.29 50.70 -9.34
C VAL A 117 -8.51 51.37 -9.96
N THR A 118 -8.37 52.67 -10.24
CA THR A 118 -9.27 53.44 -11.10
C THR A 118 -8.52 53.67 -12.41
N GLY A 119 -9.14 53.32 -13.54
CA GLY A 119 -8.58 53.48 -14.88
C GLY A 119 -9.29 52.61 -15.90
#